data_AF-A0A2M8NIS2-F1
#
_entry.id   AF-A0A2M8NIS2-F1
#
_cell.length_a   1.000
_cell.length_b   1.000
_cell.length_c   1.000
_cell.angle_alpha   90.00
_cell.angle_beta   90.00
_cell.angle_gamma   90.00
#
_symmetry.space_group_name_H-M   'P 1'
#
loop_
_entity.id
_entity.type
_entity.pdbx_description
1 polymer ?
#
loop_
_entity_poly.entity_id
_entity_poly.type
_entity_poly.pdbx_seq_one_letter_code
_entity_poly.pdbx_strand_id
1 'polypeptide(L)'
;MTIEFDQGKIRRDLLVRRFGKVFGLVEPVFGYFFLWAPILLLVIFSFNDSRTVSTWRGFTLQWYSNIFNNIVGTEARFSTDLMLQSLGNSLFVGAASTLIATVIGTMVALSLARGNYPGKQYIDGLLFLPVV
;
A
#
# COMPACT_ATOMS: atom_id res chain seq x y z
N MET A 1 9.94 -59.15 -9.68
CA MET A 1 10.59 -58.06 -8.91
C MET A 1 9.48 -57.19 -8.33
N THR A 2 9.01 -57.51 -7.12
CA THR A 2 7.95 -56.76 -6.43
C THR A 2 8.60 -55.64 -5.63
N ILE A 3 8.28 -54.39 -5.97
CA ILE A 3 8.80 -53.22 -5.24
C ILE A 3 8.05 -53.16 -3.90
N GLU A 4 8.75 -53.46 -2.80
CA GLU A 4 8.24 -53.23 -1.45
C GLU A 4 8.30 -51.73 -1.13
N PHE A 5 7.14 -51.09 -1.07
CA PHE A 5 7.03 -49.69 -0.69
C PHE A 5 7.04 -49.56 0.83
N ASP A 6 8.12 -48.98 1.38
CA ASP A 6 8.24 -48.62 2.78
C ASP A 6 7.26 -47.46 3.12
N GLN A 7 6.10 -47.84 3.64
CA GLN A 7 5.02 -46.95 4.05
C GLN A 7 5.46 -45.91 5.11
N GLY A 8 6.48 -46.23 5.91
CA GLY A 8 7.02 -45.35 6.94
C GLY A 8 7.80 -44.18 6.37
N LYS A 9 8.65 -44.44 5.36
CA LYS A 9 9.39 -43.39 4.64
C LYS A 9 8.45 -42.46 3.86
N ILE A 10 7.44 -43.03 3.20
CA ILE A 10 6.45 -42.26 2.44
C ILE A 10 5.65 -41.31 3.35
N ARG A 11 5.20 -41.79 4.52
CA ARG A 11 4.49 -40.93 5.49
C ARG A 11 5.35 -39.79 6.03
N ARG A 12 6.63 -40.03 6.32
CA ARG A 12 7.55 -38.99 6.82
C ARG A 12 7.83 -37.94 5.74
N ASP A 13 8.07 -38.34 4.50
CA ASP A 13 8.28 -37.42 3.39
C ASP A 13 7.03 -36.55 3.11
N LEU A 14 5.83 -37.16 3.14
CA LEU A 14 4.56 -36.43 3.00
C LEU A 14 4.32 -35.43 4.14
N LEU A 15 4.69 -35.79 5.38
CA LEU A 15 4.57 -34.89 6.53
C LEU A 15 5.53 -33.70 6.42
N VAL A 16 6.79 -33.94 6.06
CA VAL A 16 7.79 -32.86 5.87
C VAL A 16 7.36 -31.93 4.74
N ARG A 17 6.87 -32.48 3.62
CA ARG A 17 6.32 -31.70 2.51
C ARG A 17 5.09 -30.89 2.90
N ARG A 18 4.20 -31.43 3.74
CA ARG A 18 3.02 -30.70 4.24
C ARG A 18 3.42 -29.58 5.19
N PHE A 19 4.37 -29.83 6.08
CA PHE A 19 4.88 -28.82 7.02
C PHE A 19 5.58 -27.67 6.29
N GLY A 20 6.43 -28.00 5.30
CA GLY A 20 7.09 -26.99 4.46
C GLY A 20 6.10 -26.14 3.65
N LYS A 21 5.04 -26.74 3.10
CA LYS A 21 3.98 -25.99 2.38
C LYS A 21 3.17 -25.08 3.30
N VAL A 22 2.82 -25.55 4.50
CA VAL A 22 2.08 -24.72 5.47
C VAL A 22 2.95 -23.56 5.94
N PHE A 23 4.21 -23.82 6.29
CA PHE A 23 5.14 -22.78 6.73
C PHE A 23 5.39 -21.73 5.63
N GLY A 24 5.55 -22.17 4.38
CA GLY A 24 5.70 -21.27 3.23
C GLY A 24 4.46 -20.43 2.92
N LEU A 25 3.27 -20.83 3.38
CA LEU A 25 2.04 -20.02 3.23
C LEU A 25 1.80 -19.11 4.44
N VAL A 26 2.18 -19.53 5.65
CA VAL A 26 1.94 -18.76 6.88
C VAL A 26 2.76 -17.47 6.91
N GLU A 27 4.01 -17.52 6.47
CA GLU A 27 4.92 -16.36 6.48
C GLU A 27 4.39 -15.16 5.67
N PRO A 28 4.03 -15.31 4.37
CA PRO A 28 3.49 -14.19 3.61
C PRO A 28 2.10 -13.77 4.10
N VAL A 29 1.25 -14.73 4.50
CA VAL A 29 -0.10 -14.41 5.01
C VAL A 29 0.00 -13.57 6.27
N PHE A 30 0.89 -13.91 7.19
CA PHE A 30 1.11 -13.12 8.40
C PHE A 30 1.67 -11.73 8.08
N GLY A 31 2.66 -11.63 7.19
CA GLY A 31 3.22 -10.35 6.77
C GLY A 31 2.19 -9.42 6.13
N TYR A 32 1.41 -9.92 5.16
CA TYR A 32 0.34 -9.15 4.55
C TYR A 32 -0.76 -8.79 5.55
N PHE A 33 -1.16 -9.73 6.42
CA PHE A 33 -2.15 -9.43 7.46
C PHE A 33 -1.66 -8.33 8.39
N PHE A 34 -0.40 -8.37 8.82
CA PHE A 34 0.18 -7.34 9.68
C PHE A 34 0.16 -5.95 9.02
N LEU A 35 0.51 -5.87 7.73
CA LEU A 35 0.46 -4.61 6.97
C LEU A 35 -0.97 -4.09 6.75
N TRP A 36 -1.94 -5.00 6.58
CA TRP A 36 -3.33 -4.65 6.29
C TRP A 36 -4.19 -4.47 7.53
N ALA A 37 -3.80 -5.04 8.67
CA ALA A 37 -4.49 -4.90 9.95
C ALA A 37 -4.83 -3.44 10.32
N PRO A 38 -3.91 -2.46 10.24
CA PRO A 38 -4.25 -1.07 10.55
C PRO A 38 -5.27 -0.49 9.57
N ILE A 39 -5.21 -0.86 8.28
CA ILE A 39 -6.18 -0.42 7.26
C ILE A 39 -7.55 -1.02 7.57
N LEU A 40 -7.61 -2.30 7.93
CA LEU A 40 -8.85 -2.97 8.32
C LEU A 40 -9.47 -2.31 9.56
N LEU A 41 -8.67 -1.93 10.55
CA LEU A 41 -9.15 -1.17 11.70
C LEU A 41 -9.74 0.18 11.29
N LEU A 42 -9.06 0.92 10.39
CA LEU A 42 -9.60 2.18 9.86
C LEU A 42 -10.95 1.98 9.16
N VAL A 43 -11.10 0.90 8.38
CA VAL A 43 -12.38 0.55 7.73
C VAL A 43 -13.45 0.19 8.75
N ILE A 44 -13.13 -0.57 9.80
CA ILE A 44 -14.11 -0.89 10.86
C ILE A 44 -14.55 0.38 11.58
N PHE A 45 -13.60 1.27 11.90
CA PHE A 45 -13.89 2.53 12.58
C PHE A 45 -14.59 3.56 11.68
N SER A 46 -14.51 3.46 10.35
CA SER A 46 -15.26 4.35 9.45
C SER A 46 -16.78 4.14 9.50
N PHE A 47 -17.22 2.99 10.03
CA PHE A 47 -18.63 2.73 10.35
C PHE A 47 -19.03 3.16 11.77
N ASN A 48 -18.13 3.75 12.56
CA ASN A 48 -18.45 4.20 13.91
C ASN A 48 -19.25 5.52 13.87
N ASP A 49 -20.32 5.60 14.65
CA ASP A 49 -21.10 6.82 14.84
C ASP A 49 -20.39 7.88 15.72
N SER A 50 -19.24 7.53 16.29
CA SER A 50 -18.36 8.48 16.96
C SER A 50 -17.32 9.07 16.02
N ARG A 51 -17.06 10.38 16.16
CA ARG A 51 -15.93 11.08 15.50
C ARG A 51 -14.57 10.76 16.13
N THR A 52 -14.55 10.02 17.24
CA THR A 52 -13.33 9.68 17.97
C THR A 52 -13.17 8.18 18.08
N VAL A 53 -11.97 7.69 17.80
CA VAL A 53 -11.59 6.26 17.89
C VAL A 53 -11.72 5.73 19.34
N SER A 54 -11.74 6.61 20.34
CA SER A 54 -11.82 6.25 21.77
C SER A 54 -13.19 5.78 22.25
N THR A 55 -14.27 6.03 21.49
CA THR A 55 -15.62 5.66 21.90
C THR A 55 -16.36 4.99 20.76
N TRP A 56 -16.76 3.73 20.96
CA TRP A 56 -17.65 3.04 20.03
C TRP A 56 -19.10 3.41 20.34
N ARG A 57 -19.76 4.16 19.46
CA ARG A 57 -21.14 4.62 19.67
C ARG A 57 -22.20 3.79 18.91
N GLY A 58 -21.79 3.05 17.89
CA GLY A 58 -22.68 2.22 17.08
C GLY A 58 -22.25 2.18 15.61
N PHE A 59 -22.98 1.39 14.81
CA PHE A 59 -22.77 1.30 13.36
C PHE A 59 -23.56 2.39 12.63
N THR A 60 -22.91 3.14 11.74
CA THR A 60 -23.54 4.17 10.91
C THR A 60 -22.96 4.19 9.48
N LEU A 61 -23.78 4.60 8.52
CA LEU A 61 -23.38 4.89 7.14
C LEU A 61 -23.48 6.39 6.82
N GLN A 62 -23.77 7.23 7.81
CA GLN A 62 -24.04 8.66 7.62
C GLN A 62 -22.88 9.40 6.92
N TRP A 63 -21.64 9.03 7.23
CA TRP A 63 -20.44 9.64 6.65
C TRP A 63 -20.39 9.47 5.13
N TYR A 64 -20.84 8.31 4.63
CA TYR A 64 -20.90 8.02 3.19
C TYR A 64 -22.07 8.74 2.52
N SER A 65 -23.25 8.80 3.16
CA SER A 65 -24.40 9.52 2.59
C SER A 65 -24.20 11.04 2.54
N ASN A 66 -23.44 11.60 3.50
CA ASN A 66 -23.14 13.03 3.56
C ASN A 66 -22.32 13.49 2.34
N ILE A 67 -21.50 12.61 1.75
CA ILE A 67 -20.76 12.88 0.51
C ILE A 67 -21.72 13.14 -0.67
N PHE A 68 -22.90 12.51 -0.71
CA PHE A 68 -23.82 12.67 -1.85
C PHE A 68 -24.87 13.77 -1.63
N ASN A 69 -25.21 14.07 -0.38
CA ASN A 69 -26.32 14.98 -0.07
C ASN A 69 -25.90 16.44 0.11
N ASN A 70 -24.60 16.80 0.00
CA ASN A 70 -24.05 18.11 0.37
C ASN A 70 -24.35 18.54 1.83
N ILE A 71 -24.96 17.66 2.63
CA ILE A 71 -25.26 17.87 4.04
C ILE A 71 -24.04 17.36 4.79
N VAL A 72 -23.19 18.31 5.13
CA VAL A 72 -22.12 18.07 6.08
C VAL A 72 -22.69 18.51 7.39
N GLY A 73 -22.87 17.55 8.31
CA GLY A 73 -23.50 17.78 9.60
C GLY A 73 -23.00 19.06 10.29
N THR A 74 -23.87 19.66 11.08
CA THR A 74 -23.94 20.97 11.80
C THR A 74 -22.68 21.85 12.00
N GLU A 75 -21.46 21.38 11.78
CA GLU A 75 -20.23 22.17 11.81
C GLU A 75 -19.66 22.39 10.40
N ALA A 76 -19.63 23.65 9.98
CA ALA A 76 -19.28 24.17 8.66
C ALA A 76 -17.81 23.97 8.20
N ARG A 77 -17.08 22.96 8.70
CA ARG A 77 -15.64 22.77 8.42
C ARG A 77 -15.31 21.73 7.35
N PHE A 78 -16.25 20.86 6.97
CA PHE A 78 -15.96 19.74 6.06
C PHE A 78 -16.98 19.62 4.92
N SER A 79 -17.24 20.66 4.13
CA SER A 79 -18.20 20.59 3.02
C SER A 79 -17.83 19.52 1.97
N THR A 80 -18.82 18.82 1.41
CA THR A 80 -18.64 17.86 0.30
C THR A 80 -17.88 18.48 -0.85
N ASP A 81 -18.23 19.71 -1.19
CA ASP A 81 -17.58 20.49 -2.25
C ASP A 81 -16.08 20.71 -1.97
N LEU A 82 -15.71 21.04 -0.72
CA LEU A 82 -14.32 21.19 -0.33
C LEU A 82 -13.56 19.86 -0.41
N MET A 83 -14.18 18.73 -0.05
CA MET A 83 -13.56 17.40 -0.18
C MET A 83 -13.32 17.02 -1.64
N LEU A 84 -14.30 17.23 -2.52
CA LEU A 84 -14.17 16.95 -3.95
C LEU A 84 -13.13 17.86 -4.62
N GLN A 85 -13.11 19.15 -4.27
CA GLN A 85 -12.09 20.08 -4.74
C GLN A 85 -10.68 19.66 -4.26
N SER A 86 -10.54 19.26 -3.01
CA SER A 86 -9.26 18.79 -2.45
C SER A 86 -8.77 17.51 -3.13
N LEU A 87 -9.68 16.58 -3.45
CA LEU A 87 -9.38 15.38 -4.23
C LEU A 87 -8.89 15.75 -5.64
N GLY A 88 -9.59 16.67 -6.32
CA GLY A 88 -9.21 17.16 -7.64
C GLY A 88 -7.82 17.81 -7.64
N ASN A 89 -7.54 18.67 -6.66
CA ASN A 89 -6.22 19.29 -6.48
C ASN A 89 -5.12 18.25 -6.27
N SER A 90 -5.38 17.24 -5.43
CA SER A 90 -4.41 16.18 -5.15
C SER A 90 -4.11 15.33 -6.38
N LEU A 91 -5.15 14.99 -7.15
CA LEU A 91 -4.99 14.25 -8.41
C LEU A 91 -4.23 15.07 -9.45
N PHE A 92 -4.55 16.35 -9.59
CA PHE A 92 -3.88 17.23 -10.55
C PHE A 92 -2.40 17.40 -10.19
N VAL A 93 -2.09 17.76 -8.94
CA VAL A 93 -0.72 17.95 -8.47
C VAL A 93 0.07 16.63 -8.55
N GLY A 94 -0.55 15.51 -8.13
CA GLY A 94 0.08 14.19 -8.19
C GLY A 94 0.40 13.76 -9.62
N ALA A 95 -0.55 13.91 -10.56
CA ALA A 95 -0.34 13.56 -11.95
C ALA A 95 0.69 14.45 -12.63
N ALA A 96 0.59 15.78 -12.45
CA ALA A 96 1.55 16.73 -13.02
C ALA A 96 2.97 16.50 -12.48
N SER A 97 3.11 16.31 -11.17
CA SER A 97 4.38 16.01 -10.52
C SER A 97 4.97 14.69 -11.03
N THR A 98 4.16 13.64 -11.13
CA THR A 98 4.60 12.33 -11.64
C THR A 98 5.09 12.43 -13.08
N LEU A 99 4.37 13.14 -13.95
CA LEU A 99 4.77 13.31 -15.34
C LEU A 99 6.10 14.06 -15.46
N ILE A 100 6.23 15.20 -14.77
CA ILE A 100 7.44 16.01 -14.81
C ILE A 100 8.63 15.23 -14.24
N ALA A 101 8.45 14.60 -13.07
CA ALA A 101 9.48 13.80 -12.42
C ALA A 101 9.90 12.59 -13.28
N THR A 102 8.95 11.92 -13.95
CA THR A 102 9.25 10.78 -14.82
C THR A 102 10.03 11.22 -16.05
N VAL A 103 9.64 12.31 -16.70
CA VAL A 103 10.34 12.82 -17.90
C VAL A 103 11.76 13.24 -17.53
N ILE A 104 11.93 14.07 -16.50
CA ILE A 104 13.24 14.53 -16.06
C ILE A 104 14.09 13.36 -15.57
N GLY A 105 13.54 12.53 -14.68
CA GLY A 105 14.22 11.37 -14.13
C GLY A 105 14.67 10.38 -15.20
N THR A 106 13.82 10.10 -16.20
CA THR A 106 14.17 9.20 -17.32
C THR A 106 15.26 9.81 -18.20
N MET A 107 15.21 11.10 -18.52
CA MET A 107 16.27 11.76 -19.29
C MET A 107 17.61 11.71 -18.56
N VAL A 108 17.62 11.98 -17.25
CA VAL A 108 18.83 11.92 -16.41
C VAL A 108 19.35 10.48 -16.35
N ALA A 109 18.48 9.50 -16.11
CA ALA A 109 18.84 8.09 -16.07
C ALA A 109 19.44 7.61 -17.40
N LEU A 110 18.86 7.98 -18.54
CA LEU A 110 19.40 7.65 -19.86
C LEU A 110 20.75 8.32 -20.13
N SER A 111 20.90 9.59 -19.73
CA SER A 111 22.16 10.33 -19.84
C SER A 111 23.28 9.69 -19.02
N LEU A 112 22.99 9.28 -17.78
CA LEU A 112 23.97 8.58 -16.94
C LEU A 112 24.25 7.16 -17.43
N ALA A 113 23.25 6.43 -17.91
CA ALA A 113 23.43 5.06 -18.38
C ALA A 113 24.26 4.96 -19.66
N ARG A 114 24.07 5.89 -20.62
CA ARG A 114 24.68 5.81 -21.97
C ARG A 114 25.65 6.94 -22.30
N GLY A 115 25.61 8.05 -21.56
CA GLY A 115 26.45 9.21 -21.82
C GLY A 115 27.89 9.03 -21.31
N ASN A 116 28.82 9.62 -22.05
CA ASN A 116 30.23 9.75 -21.68
C ASN A 116 30.64 11.22 -21.81
N TYR A 117 30.50 11.97 -20.71
CA TYR A 117 30.78 13.41 -20.65
C TYR A 117 31.54 13.78 -19.37
N PRO A 118 32.42 14.80 -19.41
CA PRO A 118 33.15 15.25 -18.23
C PRO A 118 32.17 15.90 -17.24
N GLY A 119 31.99 15.28 -16.07
CA GLY A 119 31.03 15.73 -15.05
C GLY A 119 30.03 14.67 -14.60
N LYS A 120 29.94 13.53 -15.30
CA LYS A 120 29.07 12.40 -14.97
C LYS A 120 29.17 11.94 -13.52
N GLN A 121 30.38 11.79 -13.00
CA GLN A 121 30.63 11.31 -11.63
C GLN A 121 30.11 12.26 -10.54
N TYR A 122 30.11 13.58 -10.79
CA TYR A 122 29.55 14.56 -9.85
C TYR A 122 28.01 14.47 -9.80
N ILE A 123 27.36 14.33 -10.97
CA ILE A 123 25.91 14.17 -11.05
C ILE A 123 25.47 12.87 -10.38
N ASP A 124 26.18 11.78 -10.65
CA ASP A 124 25.93 10.48 -10.04
C ASP A 124 26.05 10.54 -8.51
N GLY A 125 27.13 11.13 -8.00
CA GLY A 125 27.33 11.32 -6.56
C GLY A 125 26.25 12.19 -5.89
N LEU A 126 25.80 13.27 -6.54
CA LEU A 126 24.73 14.13 -6.02
C LEU A 126 23.39 13.39 -5.91
N LEU A 127 23.08 12.50 -6.86
CA LEU A 127 21.84 11.72 -6.86
C LEU A 127 21.84 10.60 -5.82
N PHE A 128 22.99 10.01 -5.53
CA PHE A 128 23.13 8.94 -4.53
C PHE A 128 23.35 9.46 -3.10
N LEU A 129 23.76 10.71 -2.91
CA LEU A 129 23.98 11.30 -1.60
C LEU A 129 22.79 11.17 -0.61
N PRO A 130 21.51 11.39 -1.00
CA PRO A 130 20.39 11.21 -0.08
C PRO A 130 20.00 9.74 0.19
N VAL A 131 20.60 8.78 -0.52
CA VAL A 131 20.31 7.34 -0.37
C VAL A 131 21.13 6.71 0.77
N VAL A 132 22.26 7.32 1.13
CA VAL A 132 23.16 6.94 2.24
C VAL A 132 22.86 7.79 3.48
#